data_AF-A0A1B8HUS4-F1
#
_entry.id   AF-A0A1B8HUS4-F1
#
_cell.length_a   1.000
_cell.length_b   1.000
_cell.length_c   1.000
_cell.angle_alpha   90.00
_cell.angle_beta   90.00
_cell.angle_gamma   90.00
#
_symmetry.space_group_name_H-M   'P 1'
#
loop_
_entity.id
_entity.type
_entity.pdbx_description
1 polymer ?
#
loop_
_entity_poly.entity_id
_entity_poly.type
_entity_poly.pdbx_seq_one_letter_code
_entity_poly.pdbx_strand_id
1 'polypeptide(L)'
;MMTFEMLTGQTRDHVINFAGNHHLQFNATKAFLAMQKAAAGAGFKLMPASSFRDFARQQSIWNEKFAGIRTVNDADNRPLDVTVLSEAQRCQAILRWSALPGASRHHWGTEVDYYDPFRLPADTSLQLEPWEYEEGGYFAALSAWLTENMAQFDFYLPFTQKKTGGVAYEPWHISYWPLSYEAEQLYTADTLEQVLNTQEIAGKTWLLANLDSIYQRYVRLPDSSAGN
;
A
#
# COMPACT_ATOMS: atom_id res chain seq x y z
N MET A 1 -3.64 -9.66 -19.32
CA MET A 1 -4.77 -9.16 -18.52
C MET A 1 -4.78 -9.90 -17.20
N MET A 2 -4.73 -9.19 -16.09
CA MET A 2 -4.80 -9.79 -14.75
C MET A 2 -6.17 -10.42 -14.50
N THR A 3 -6.21 -11.57 -13.82
CA THR A 3 -7.45 -12.24 -13.42
C THR A 3 -7.99 -11.66 -12.11
N PHE A 4 -9.23 -12.01 -11.77
CA PHE A 4 -9.84 -11.68 -10.49
C PHE A 4 -8.95 -12.11 -9.30
N GLU A 5 -8.39 -13.31 -9.33
CA GLU A 5 -7.54 -13.84 -8.27
C GLU A 5 -6.23 -13.07 -8.16
N MET A 6 -5.68 -12.58 -9.27
CA MET A 6 -4.47 -11.75 -9.29
C MET A 6 -4.76 -10.36 -8.69
N LEU A 7 -5.86 -9.73 -9.11
CA LEU A 7 -6.27 -8.40 -8.65
C LEU A 7 -6.59 -8.36 -7.16
N THR A 8 -7.08 -9.46 -6.61
CA THR A 8 -7.50 -9.59 -5.21
C THR A 8 -6.47 -10.30 -4.33
N GLY A 9 -5.31 -10.68 -4.90
CA GLY A 9 -4.20 -11.31 -4.18
C GLY A 9 -4.48 -12.75 -3.72
N GLN A 10 -5.51 -13.38 -4.27
CA GLN A 10 -5.86 -14.78 -4.00
C GLN A 10 -4.95 -15.77 -4.74
N THR A 11 -4.17 -15.31 -5.72
CA THR A 11 -3.07 -16.08 -6.32
C THR A 11 -1.77 -15.27 -6.34
N ARG A 12 -0.66 -15.99 -6.60
CA ARG A 12 0.69 -15.44 -6.80
C ARG A 12 1.23 -15.71 -8.21
N ASP A 13 0.41 -16.23 -9.12
CA ASP A 13 0.86 -16.71 -10.44
C ASP A 13 1.45 -15.61 -11.34
N HIS A 14 1.12 -14.34 -11.08
CA HIS A 14 1.63 -13.18 -11.82
C HIS A 14 2.92 -12.58 -11.26
N VAL A 15 3.38 -13.00 -10.08
CA VAL A 15 4.56 -12.42 -9.41
C VAL A 15 5.73 -13.40 -9.36
N ILE A 16 6.93 -12.84 -9.40
CA ILE A 16 8.19 -13.57 -9.23
C ILE A 16 8.91 -13.10 -7.98
N ASN A 17 9.68 -14.00 -7.37
CA ASN A 17 10.56 -13.64 -6.26
C ASN A 17 11.79 -12.89 -6.78
N PHE A 18 12.16 -11.78 -6.13
CA PHE A 18 13.38 -11.04 -6.49
C PHE A 18 14.33 -10.78 -5.31
N ALA A 19 13.85 -10.87 -4.06
CA ALA A 19 14.68 -10.73 -2.87
C ALA A 19 13.97 -11.30 -1.62
N GLY A 20 14.53 -12.31 -0.96
CA GLY A 20 13.95 -12.86 0.28
C GLY A 20 12.49 -13.28 0.10
N ASN A 21 11.56 -12.64 0.82
CA ASN A 21 10.11 -12.87 0.70
C ASN A 21 9.39 -11.87 -0.22
N HIS A 22 10.13 -11.03 -0.94
CA HIS A 22 9.58 -9.99 -1.80
C HIS A 22 9.33 -10.49 -3.21
N HIS A 23 8.11 -10.21 -3.69
CA HIS A 23 7.68 -10.54 -5.03
C HIS A 23 7.11 -9.31 -5.73
N LEU A 24 7.28 -9.26 -7.05
CA LEU A 24 6.73 -8.27 -7.97
C LEU A 24 6.43 -8.96 -9.30
N GLN A 25 5.63 -8.34 -10.16
CA GLN A 25 5.53 -8.80 -11.55
C GLN A 25 6.89 -8.67 -12.26
N PHE A 26 7.10 -9.46 -13.31
CA PHE A 26 8.40 -9.54 -14.00
C PHE A 26 8.92 -8.17 -14.49
N ASN A 27 8.07 -7.34 -15.11
CA ASN A 27 8.49 -6.02 -15.59
C ASN A 27 8.76 -5.05 -14.44
N ALA A 28 7.90 -5.03 -13.41
CA ALA A 28 8.13 -4.24 -12.20
C ALA A 28 9.43 -4.64 -11.50
N THR A 29 9.76 -5.93 -11.46
CA THR A 29 11.02 -6.45 -10.93
C THR A 29 12.22 -5.89 -11.68
N LYS A 30 12.20 -5.93 -13.01
CA LYS A 30 13.28 -5.38 -13.85
C LYS A 30 13.49 -3.89 -13.59
N ALA A 31 12.40 -3.12 -13.58
CA ALA A 31 12.44 -1.69 -13.34
C ALA A 31 12.96 -1.36 -11.93
N PHE A 32 12.47 -2.08 -10.91
CA PHE A 32 12.92 -1.87 -9.53
C PHE A 32 14.40 -2.20 -9.34
N LEU A 33 14.90 -3.30 -9.90
CA LEU A 33 16.32 -3.67 -9.86
C LEU A 33 17.21 -2.62 -10.55
N ALA A 34 16.75 -2.04 -11.67
CA ALA A 34 17.45 -0.95 -12.35
C ALA A 34 17.49 0.32 -11.48
N MET A 35 16.37 0.67 -10.84
CA MET A 35 16.29 1.79 -9.90
C MET A 35 17.17 1.58 -8.66
N GLN A 36 17.23 0.37 -8.10
CA GLN A 36 18.13 0.02 -7.00
C GLN A 36 19.60 0.22 -7.39
N LYS A 37 19.97 -0.16 -8.62
CA LYS A 37 21.34 0.05 -9.13
C LYS A 37 21.67 1.55 -9.27
N ALA A 38 20.74 2.35 -9.78
CA ALA A 38 20.92 3.80 -9.89
C ALA A 38 21.01 4.46 -8.50
N ALA A 39 20.16 4.06 -7.56
CA ALA A 39 20.18 4.53 -6.17
C ALA A 39 21.52 4.20 -5.50
N ALA A 40 22.06 2.99 -5.74
CA ALA A 40 23.39 2.61 -5.24
C ALA A 40 24.51 3.48 -5.81
N GLY A 41 24.43 3.86 -7.09
CA GLY A 41 25.35 4.83 -7.70
C GLY A 41 25.28 6.23 -7.07
N ALA A 42 24.13 6.60 -6.51
CA ALA A 42 23.92 7.83 -5.76
C ALA A 42 24.22 7.71 -4.24
N GLY A 43 24.70 6.55 -3.78
CA GLY A 43 25.08 6.34 -2.37
C GLY A 43 23.92 5.91 -1.45
N PHE A 44 22.83 5.40 -2.01
CA PHE A 44 21.69 4.87 -1.26
C PHE A 44 21.58 3.35 -1.37
N LYS A 45 21.08 2.69 -0.32
CA LYS A 45 20.73 1.27 -0.36
C LYS A 45 19.20 1.13 -0.43
N LEU A 46 18.64 1.34 -1.61
CA LEU A 46 17.20 1.17 -1.83
C LEU A 46 16.79 -0.31 -1.62
N MET A 47 15.94 -0.59 -0.63
CA MET A 47 15.46 -1.94 -0.32
C MET A 47 13.93 -1.97 -0.16
N PRO A 48 13.26 -3.09 -0.49
CA PRO A 48 11.86 -3.28 -0.18
C PRO A 48 11.68 -3.58 1.31
N ALA A 49 10.86 -2.80 2.00
CA ALA A 49 10.32 -3.15 3.32
C ALA A 49 9.07 -4.05 3.17
N SER A 50 8.27 -3.79 2.14
CA SER A 50 7.08 -4.56 1.78
C SER A 50 6.87 -4.48 0.25
N SER A 51 6.29 -5.53 -0.33
CA SER A 51 5.97 -5.60 -1.76
C SER A 51 4.70 -6.44 -1.93
N PHE A 52 4.66 -7.48 -2.79
CA PHE A 52 3.47 -8.32 -2.90
C PHE A 52 2.99 -8.87 -1.55
N ARG A 53 1.68 -8.78 -1.36
CA ARG A 53 0.97 -9.30 -0.19
C ARG A 53 -0.20 -10.14 -0.68
N ASP A 54 -0.29 -11.38 -0.24
CA ASP A 54 -1.45 -12.21 -0.58
C ASP A 54 -2.69 -11.78 0.21
N PHE A 55 -3.83 -12.29 -0.24
CA PHE A 55 -5.12 -12.07 0.39
C PHE A 55 -5.12 -12.50 1.85
N ALA A 56 -4.65 -13.71 2.15
CA ALA A 56 -4.66 -14.29 3.50
C ALA A 56 -3.90 -13.42 4.52
N ARG A 57 -2.74 -12.88 4.14
CA ARG A 57 -1.98 -11.96 4.98
C ARG A 57 -2.72 -10.63 5.18
N GLN A 58 -3.31 -10.05 4.13
CA GLN A 58 -4.08 -8.82 4.27
C GLN A 58 -5.33 -9.03 5.14
N GLN A 59 -6.01 -10.17 4.98
CA GLN A 59 -7.16 -10.58 5.78
C GLN A 59 -6.80 -10.73 7.26
N SER A 60 -5.69 -11.39 7.60
CA SER A 60 -5.21 -11.49 8.98
C SER A 60 -4.93 -10.11 9.58
N ILE A 61 -4.23 -9.22 8.86
CA ILE A 61 -3.95 -7.85 9.33
C ILE A 61 -5.27 -7.11 9.63
N TRP A 62 -6.23 -7.16 8.71
CA TRP A 62 -7.52 -6.50 8.86
C TRP A 62 -8.32 -7.06 10.05
N ASN A 63 -8.50 -8.38 10.11
CA ASN A 63 -9.29 -9.04 11.14
C ASN A 63 -8.67 -8.85 12.54
N GLU A 64 -7.34 -8.91 12.65
CA GLU A 64 -6.63 -8.65 13.92
C GLU A 64 -6.75 -7.20 14.36
N LYS A 65 -6.72 -6.23 13.44
CA LYS A 65 -7.00 -4.81 13.76
C LYS A 65 -8.44 -4.61 14.20
N PHE A 66 -9.41 -5.25 13.54
CA PHE A 66 -10.82 -5.16 13.90
C PHE A 66 -11.13 -5.78 15.28
N ALA A 67 -10.43 -6.85 15.62
CA ALA A 67 -10.51 -7.52 16.91
C ALA A 67 -9.74 -6.81 18.04
N GLY A 68 -8.94 -5.78 17.73
CA GLY A 68 -8.10 -5.07 18.71
C GLY A 68 -6.84 -5.83 19.12
N ILE A 69 -6.45 -6.87 18.37
CA ILE A 69 -5.20 -7.61 18.57
C ILE A 69 -4.01 -6.79 18.06
N ARG A 70 -4.21 -6.08 16.94
CA ARG A 70 -3.24 -5.11 16.40
C ARG A 70 -3.69 -3.68 16.68
N THR A 71 -2.72 -2.82 16.95
CA THR A 71 -2.96 -1.38 17.12
C THR A 71 -3.59 -0.78 15.86
N VAL A 72 -4.60 0.04 16.09
CA VAL A 72 -5.19 0.95 15.11
C VAL A 72 -4.98 2.34 15.63
N ASN A 73 -4.53 3.26 14.78
CA ASN A 73 -4.28 4.64 15.18
C ASN A 73 -5.40 5.57 14.71
N ASP A 74 -5.63 6.65 15.44
CA ASP A 74 -6.53 7.73 15.05
C ASP A 74 -5.92 8.60 13.93
N ALA A 75 -6.57 9.74 13.65
CA ALA A 75 -6.12 10.67 12.64
C ALA A 75 -4.78 11.38 12.97
N ASP A 76 -4.43 11.43 14.26
CA ASP A 76 -3.23 12.08 14.80
C ASP A 76 -2.13 11.06 15.13
N ASN A 77 -2.26 9.84 14.58
CA ASN A 77 -1.37 8.70 14.81
C ASN A 77 -1.28 8.22 16.28
N ARG A 78 -2.35 8.38 17.06
CA ARG A 78 -2.44 7.89 18.44
C ARG A 78 -3.19 6.57 18.51
N PRO A 79 -2.77 5.59 19.34
CA PRO A 79 -3.48 4.34 19.51
C PRO A 79 -4.95 4.53 19.91
N LEU A 80 -5.85 3.85 19.20
CA LEU A 80 -7.28 3.76 19.48
C LEU A 80 -7.60 2.44 20.19
N ASP A 81 -8.41 2.53 21.24
CA ASP A 81 -9.12 1.35 21.75
C ASP A 81 -10.30 1.05 20.82
N VAL A 82 -10.10 0.10 19.91
CA VAL A 82 -11.15 -0.30 18.97
C VAL A 82 -12.30 -1.02 19.67
N THR A 83 -12.10 -1.58 20.86
CA THR A 83 -13.12 -2.41 21.54
C THR A 83 -14.35 -1.61 21.96
N VAL A 84 -14.19 -0.31 22.18
CA VAL A 84 -15.28 0.62 22.53
C VAL A 84 -15.95 1.28 21.31
N LEU A 85 -15.41 1.06 20.11
CA LEU A 85 -15.94 1.62 18.87
C LEU A 85 -17.05 0.75 18.28
N SER A 86 -18.04 1.40 17.67
CA SER A 86 -19.03 0.73 16.80
C SER A 86 -18.35 0.10 15.58
N GLU A 87 -19.01 -0.89 14.95
CA GLU A 87 -18.50 -1.54 13.73
C GLU A 87 -18.11 -0.52 12.65
N ALA A 88 -18.96 0.48 12.40
CA ALA A 88 -18.70 1.56 11.46
C ALA A 88 -17.41 2.33 11.79
N GLN A 89 -17.24 2.74 13.05
CA GLN A 89 -16.07 3.48 13.50
C GLN A 89 -14.79 2.65 13.40
N ARG A 90 -14.86 1.33 13.70
CA ARG A 90 -13.72 0.42 13.53
C ARG A 90 -13.32 0.31 12.07
N CYS A 91 -14.27 0.02 11.17
CA CYS A 91 -14.02 -0.07 9.74
C CYS A 91 -13.37 1.20 9.20
N GLN A 92 -13.91 2.37 9.55
CA GLN A 92 -13.37 3.67 9.13
C GLN A 92 -11.96 3.93 9.67
N ALA A 93 -11.71 3.62 10.95
CA ALA A 93 -10.38 3.79 11.55
C ALA A 93 -9.33 2.88 10.90
N ILE A 94 -9.70 1.63 10.56
CA ILE A 94 -8.80 0.69 9.89
C ILE A 94 -8.56 1.09 8.44
N LEU A 95 -9.61 1.43 7.69
CA LEU A 95 -9.55 1.86 6.27
C LEU A 95 -8.59 3.03 6.04
N ARG A 96 -8.40 3.90 7.04
CA ARG A 96 -7.49 5.03 6.96
C ARG A 96 -6.03 4.62 6.76
N TRP A 97 -5.63 3.51 7.38
CA TRP A 97 -4.23 3.07 7.48
C TRP A 97 -4.00 1.68 6.89
N SER A 98 -5.04 1.02 6.39
CA SER A 98 -4.97 -0.34 5.86
C SER A 98 -6.03 -0.56 4.81
N ALA A 99 -5.57 -0.92 3.62
CA ALA A 99 -6.45 -1.36 2.55
C ALA A 99 -7.29 -2.56 2.98
N LEU A 100 -8.50 -2.68 2.40
CA LEU A 100 -9.33 -3.86 2.59
C LEU A 100 -8.66 -5.11 2.01
N PRO A 101 -8.87 -6.30 2.62
CA PRO A 101 -8.49 -7.56 2.00
C PRO A 101 -9.13 -7.68 0.62
N GLY A 102 -8.30 -7.93 -0.40
CA GLY A 102 -8.73 -7.98 -1.79
C GLY A 102 -8.76 -6.64 -2.52
N ALA A 103 -8.53 -5.51 -1.83
CA ALA A 103 -8.44 -4.16 -2.43
C ALA A 103 -7.06 -3.49 -2.24
N SER A 104 -6.10 -4.19 -1.66
CA SER A 104 -4.74 -3.67 -1.53
C SER A 104 -4.02 -3.67 -2.88
N ARG A 105 -3.46 -2.54 -3.29
CA ARG A 105 -2.65 -2.43 -4.51
C ARG A 105 -1.43 -3.36 -4.50
N HIS A 106 -0.88 -3.69 -3.32
CA HIS A 106 0.18 -4.71 -3.19
C HIS A 106 -0.20 -6.08 -3.78
N HIS A 107 -1.49 -6.42 -3.91
CA HIS A 107 -1.94 -7.64 -4.58
C HIS A 107 -1.51 -7.68 -6.05
N TRP A 108 -1.36 -6.52 -6.69
CA TRP A 108 -1.02 -6.44 -8.11
C TRP A 108 0.44 -6.76 -8.40
N GLY A 109 1.30 -6.80 -7.37
CA GLY A 109 2.73 -7.05 -7.54
C GLY A 109 3.45 -5.89 -8.24
N THR A 110 2.92 -4.67 -8.10
CA THR A 110 3.45 -3.44 -8.70
C THR A 110 3.94 -2.44 -7.65
N GLU A 111 3.54 -2.62 -6.39
CA GLU A 111 3.86 -1.70 -5.30
C GLU A 111 5.08 -2.17 -4.48
N VAL A 112 5.87 -1.20 -4.03
CA VAL A 112 6.97 -1.39 -3.08
C VAL A 112 6.90 -0.30 -2.01
N ASP A 113 6.90 -0.70 -0.74
CA ASP A 113 7.22 0.20 0.36
C ASP A 113 8.74 0.19 0.51
N TYR A 114 9.41 1.32 0.27
CA TYR A 114 10.87 1.39 0.26
C TYR A 114 11.46 1.90 1.57
N TYR A 115 12.71 1.53 1.84
CA TYR A 115 13.54 2.13 2.87
C TYR A 115 15.02 2.00 2.53
N ASP A 116 15.89 2.66 3.31
CA ASP A 116 17.34 2.47 3.27
C ASP A 116 17.85 1.90 4.61
N PRO A 117 18.24 0.61 4.68
CA PRO A 117 18.69 0.00 5.93
C PRO A 117 19.97 0.64 6.48
N PHE A 118 20.76 1.34 5.66
CA PHE A 118 21.96 2.04 6.12
C PHE A 118 21.67 3.42 6.71
N ARG A 119 20.43 3.92 6.55
CA ARG A 119 19.99 5.18 7.15
C ARG A 119 19.10 4.99 8.37
N LEU A 120 18.53 3.81 8.55
CA LEU A 120 17.77 3.48 9.75
C LEU A 120 18.71 3.48 10.98
N PRO A 121 18.43 4.27 12.04
CA PRO A 121 19.26 4.28 13.23
C PRO A 121 19.34 2.91 13.91
N ALA A 122 20.47 2.65 14.56
CA ALA A 122 20.62 1.48 15.42
C ALA A 122 19.53 1.46 16.50
N ASP A 123 19.11 0.25 16.89
CA ASP A 123 18.08 0.01 17.92
C ASP A 123 16.70 0.62 17.63
N THR A 124 16.44 1.02 16.37
CA THR A 124 15.13 1.50 15.91
C THR A 124 14.54 0.51 14.90
N SER A 125 13.24 0.28 14.97
CA SER A 125 12.50 -0.47 13.94
C SER A 125 11.85 0.49 12.96
N LEU A 126 11.92 0.16 11.66
CA LEU A 126 11.21 0.87 10.60
C LEU A 126 9.71 0.97 10.93
N GLN A 127 9.15 2.18 10.90
CA GLN A 127 7.72 2.40 11.18
C GLN A 127 6.87 2.52 9.91
N LEU A 128 7.47 2.91 8.78
CA LEU A 128 6.74 3.37 7.58
C LEU A 128 5.81 4.52 7.95
N GLU A 129 6.40 5.62 8.44
CA GLU A 129 5.67 6.80 8.89
C GLU A 129 6.22 8.08 8.23
N PRO A 130 5.39 9.11 7.94
CA PRO A 130 5.81 10.23 7.13
C PRO A 130 7.07 10.95 7.65
N TRP A 131 7.20 11.06 8.97
CA TRP A 131 8.34 11.71 9.62
C TRP A 131 9.68 10.99 9.37
N GLU A 132 9.68 9.72 8.99
CA GLU A 132 10.91 9.01 8.59
C GLU A 132 11.41 9.46 7.21
N TYR A 133 10.52 9.96 6.35
CA TYR A 133 10.77 10.29 4.92
C TYR A 133 10.74 11.79 4.62
N GLU A 134 10.11 12.60 5.47
CA GLU A 134 10.04 14.06 5.36
C GLU A 134 11.33 14.74 5.83
N GLU A 135 11.43 16.06 5.63
CA GLU A 135 12.58 16.87 6.03
C GLU A 135 12.98 16.61 7.50
N GLY A 136 14.26 16.30 7.72
CA GLY A 136 14.80 15.90 9.03
C GLY A 136 14.69 14.40 9.34
N GLY A 137 13.92 13.64 8.57
CA GLY A 137 13.81 12.18 8.65
C GLY A 137 15.02 11.44 8.09
N TYR A 138 15.19 10.18 8.50
CA TYR A 138 16.34 9.36 8.12
C TYR A 138 16.38 9.05 6.60
N PHE A 139 15.21 8.95 5.98
CA PHE A 139 15.05 8.62 4.57
C PHE A 139 14.85 9.86 3.68
N ALA A 140 14.82 11.08 4.23
CA ALA A 140 14.58 12.30 3.46
C ALA A 140 15.46 12.44 2.21
N ALA A 141 16.75 12.12 2.33
CA ALA A 141 17.67 12.19 1.21
C ALA A 141 17.34 11.16 0.12
N LEU A 142 16.94 9.95 0.48
CA LEU A 142 16.49 8.93 -0.48
C LEU A 142 15.15 9.32 -1.11
N SER A 143 14.22 9.86 -0.32
CA SER A 143 12.92 10.33 -0.80
C SER A 143 13.05 11.47 -1.82
N ALA A 144 13.94 12.42 -1.56
CA ALA A 144 14.26 13.49 -2.51
C ALA A 144 14.84 12.92 -3.81
N TRP A 145 15.82 12.02 -3.70
CA TRP A 145 16.41 11.36 -4.87
C TRP A 145 15.37 10.57 -5.68
N LEU A 146 14.49 9.81 -5.02
CA LEU A 146 13.43 9.06 -5.70
C LEU A 146 12.45 10.00 -6.40
N THR A 147 12.06 11.11 -5.76
CA THR A 147 11.16 12.10 -6.36
C THR A 147 11.70 12.62 -7.70
N GLU A 148 13.01 12.80 -7.81
CA GLU A 148 13.68 13.28 -9.03
C GLU A 148 13.92 12.19 -10.09
N ASN A 149 14.00 10.90 -9.69
CA ASN A 149 14.54 9.85 -10.55
C ASN A 149 13.57 8.68 -10.84
N MET A 150 12.58 8.41 -9.99
CA MET A 150 11.74 7.20 -10.07
C MET A 150 10.95 7.10 -11.39
N ALA A 151 10.57 8.24 -11.97
CA ALA A 151 9.83 8.30 -13.24
C ALA A 151 10.65 7.73 -14.41
N GLN A 152 11.99 7.75 -14.35
CA GLN A 152 12.86 7.14 -15.36
C GLN A 152 12.77 5.61 -15.38
N PHE A 153 12.21 5.02 -14.32
CA PHE A 153 11.98 3.59 -14.15
C PHE A 153 10.48 3.26 -14.14
N ASP A 154 9.64 4.20 -14.61
CA ASP A 154 8.17 4.11 -14.62
C ASP A 154 7.56 3.89 -13.22
N PHE A 155 8.24 4.33 -12.15
CA PHE A 155 7.68 4.37 -10.81
C PHE A 155 7.09 5.75 -10.48
N TYR A 156 6.08 5.79 -9.61
CA TYR A 156 5.48 7.01 -9.09
C TYR A 156 4.98 6.82 -7.64
N LEU A 157 4.62 7.92 -6.97
CA LEU A 157 3.98 7.92 -5.66
C LEU A 157 2.45 8.07 -5.83
N PRO A 158 1.64 7.01 -5.59
CA PRO A 158 0.18 7.11 -5.70
C PRO A 158 -0.49 7.86 -4.55
N PHE A 159 0.13 7.89 -3.35
CA PHE A 159 -0.47 8.43 -2.12
C PHE A 159 0.22 9.72 -1.65
N THR A 160 0.13 10.78 -2.44
CA THR A 160 0.78 12.07 -2.16
C THR A 160 -0.08 13.08 -1.38
N GLN A 161 -1.38 12.80 -1.22
CA GLN A 161 -2.32 13.75 -0.60
C GLN A 161 -2.28 13.71 0.93
N LYS A 162 -1.75 14.77 1.55
CA LYS A 162 -1.65 14.87 3.02
C LYS A 162 -2.97 15.08 3.76
N LYS A 163 -4.03 15.59 3.10
CA LYS A 163 -5.25 16.07 3.79
C LYS A 163 -6.59 15.66 3.16
N THR A 164 -6.62 15.29 1.89
CA THR A 164 -7.87 15.19 1.11
C THR A 164 -8.19 13.79 0.59
N GLY A 165 -7.32 12.80 0.84
CA GLY A 165 -7.52 11.41 0.43
C GLY A 165 -8.31 10.58 1.43
N GLY A 166 -8.87 9.45 0.99
CA GLY A 166 -9.33 8.41 1.91
C GLY A 166 -8.19 7.59 2.49
N VAL A 167 -7.18 7.26 1.66
CA VAL A 167 -5.92 6.66 2.10
C VAL A 167 -5.01 7.75 2.65
N ALA A 168 -4.26 7.44 3.71
CA ALA A 168 -3.28 8.33 4.31
C ALA A 168 -2.13 8.66 3.32
N TYR A 169 -1.35 9.70 3.66
CA TYR A 169 -0.14 10.04 2.94
C TYR A 169 0.96 9.01 3.22
N GLU A 170 1.50 8.39 2.17
CA GLU A 170 2.49 7.30 2.26
C GLU A 170 3.72 7.60 1.38
N PRO A 171 4.67 8.46 1.83
CA PRO A 171 5.86 8.82 1.06
C PRO A 171 6.83 7.66 0.77
N TRP A 172 6.64 6.52 1.42
CA TRP A 172 7.39 5.28 1.21
C TRP A 172 6.82 4.40 0.10
N HIS A 173 5.57 4.63 -0.31
CA HIS A 173 4.84 3.72 -1.17
C HIS A 173 5.01 4.13 -2.63
N ILE A 174 5.78 3.35 -3.39
CA ILE A 174 6.01 3.57 -4.82
C ILE A 174 5.35 2.49 -5.66
N SER A 175 4.84 2.85 -6.83
CA SER A 175 4.08 1.97 -7.72
C SER A 175 4.66 1.95 -9.12
N TYR A 176 4.78 0.78 -9.73
CA TYR A 176 5.16 0.63 -11.14
C TYR A 176 3.98 0.92 -12.06
N TRP A 177 3.99 2.10 -12.67
CA TRP A 177 2.87 2.71 -13.38
C TRP A 177 2.23 1.84 -14.48
N PRO A 178 2.98 1.22 -15.42
CA PRO A 178 2.38 0.57 -16.57
C PRO A 178 1.43 -0.57 -16.21
N LEU A 179 1.77 -1.34 -15.18
CA LEU A 179 0.97 -2.48 -14.73
C LEU A 179 -0.05 -2.07 -13.67
N SER A 180 0.28 -1.11 -12.79
CA SER A 180 -0.68 -0.64 -11.80
C SER A 180 -1.86 0.10 -12.45
N TYR A 181 -1.61 0.80 -13.56
CA TYR A 181 -2.67 1.43 -14.35
C TYR A 181 -3.60 0.38 -14.96
N GLU A 182 -3.07 -0.72 -15.54
CA GLU A 182 -3.89 -1.83 -16.04
C GLU A 182 -4.75 -2.43 -14.92
N ALA A 183 -4.16 -2.66 -13.73
CA ALA A 183 -4.88 -3.19 -12.58
C ALA A 183 -6.02 -2.26 -12.13
N GLU A 184 -5.75 -0.95 -12.08
CA GLU A 184 -6.73 0.05 -11.68
C GLU A 184 -7.92 0.14 -12.66
N GLN A 185 -7.69 -0.02 -13.96
CA GLN A 185 -8.79 -0.06 -14.94
C GLN A 185 -9.63 -1.34 -14.85
N LEU A 186 -9.02 -2.43 -14.39
CA LEU A 186 -9.69 -3.72 -14.25
C LEU A 186 -10.44 -3.87 -12.91
N TYR A 187 -9.96 -3.20 -11.87
CA TYR A 187 -10.51 -3.31 -10.53
C TYR A 187 -11.79 -2.47 -10.42
N THR A 188 -12.90 -3.09 -9.98
CA THR A 188 -14.22 -2.45 -9.89
C THR A 188 -14.84 -2.60 -8.49
N ALA A 189 -15.91 -1.85 -8.22
CA ALA A 189 -16.71 -2.06 -7.01
C ALA A 189 -17.26 -3.50 -6.94
N ASP A 190 -17.72 -4.06 -8.05
CA ASP A 190 -18.19 -5.46 -8.15
C ASP A 190 -17.10 -6.48 -7.77
N THR A 191 -15.83 -6.19 -8.12
CA THR A 191 -14.69 -7.03 -7.73
C THR A 191 -14.57 -7.08 -6.21
N LEU A 192 -14.64 -5.90 -5.55
CA LEU A 192 -14.60 -5.81 -4.09
C LEU A 192 -15.85 -6.44 -3.46
N GLU A 193 -17.03 -6.24 -4.03
CA GLU A 193 -18.26 -6.87 -3.57
C GLU A 193 -18.16 -8.40 -3.58
N GLN A 194 -17.66 -8.98 -4.66
CA GLN A 194 -17.46 -10.42 -4.80
C GLN A 194 -16.51 -10.96 -3.73
N VAL A 195 -15.40 -10.25 -3.44
CA VAL A 195 -14.49 -10.61 -2.35
C VAL A 195 -15.21 -10.56 -1.01
N LEU A 196 -15.89 -9.45 -0.70
CA LEU A 196 -16.62 -9.29 0.56
C LEU A 196 -17.66 -10.41 0.73
N ASN A 197 -18.38 -10.78 -0.32
CA ASN A 197 -19.40 -11.84 -0.28
C ASN A 197 -18.83 -13.25 -0.09
N THR A 198 -17.66 -13.54 -0.64
CA THR A 198 -17.08 -14.90 -0.65
C THR A 198 -16.06 -15.18 0.45
N GLN A 199 -15.57 -14.14 1.13
CA GLN A 199 -14.48 -14.25 2.12
C GLN A 199 -14.93 -13.83 3.53
N GLU A 200 -14.23 -14.36 4.54
CA GLU A 200 -14.44 -14.06 5.95
C GLU A 200 -13.72 -12.76 6.36
N ILE A 201 -14.39 -11.63 6.19
CA ILE A 201 -13.83 -10.30 6.47
C ILE A 201 -14.65 -9.64 7.60
N ALA A 202 -13.99 -9.24 8.68
CA ALA A 202 -14.65 -8.57 9.80
C ALA A 202 -15.24 -7.22 9.38
N GLY A 203 -16.44 -6.89 9.88
CA GLY A 203 -17.17 -5.68 9.51
C GLY A 203 -17.92 -5.75 8.17
N LYS A 204 -18.02 -6.95 7.57
CA LYS A 204 -18.64 -7.21 6.25
C LYS A 204 -20.02 -6.55 6.07
N THR A 205 -20.88 -6.58 7.07
CA THR A 205 -22.22 -5.99 6.98
C THR A 205 -22.15 -4.49 6.71
N TRP A 206 -21.39 -3.75 7.52
CA TRP A 206 -21.18 -2.32 7.26
C TRP A 206 -20.41 -2.05 5.97
N LEU A 207 -19.39 -2.87 5.64
CA LEU A 207 -18.60 -2.71 4.41
C LEU A 207 -19.47 -2.83 3.15
N LEU A 208 -20.31 -3.85 3.06
CA LEU A 208 -21.25 -4.03 1.94
C LEU A 208 -22.26 -2.90 1.87
N ALA A 209 -22.81 -2.46 3.01
CA ALA A 209 -23.74 -1.34 3.07
C ALA A 209 -23.14 0.02 2.65
N ASN A 210 -21.81 0.14 2.62
CA ASN A 210 -21.08 1.37 2.29
C ASN A 210 -20.12 1.19 1.10
N LEU A 211 -20.29 0.13 0.30
CA LEU A 211 -19.34 -0.31 -0.72
C LEU A 211 -18.94 0.82 -1.68
N ASP A 212 -19.91 1.52 -2.26
CA ASP A 212 -19.65 2.59 -3.24
C ASP A 212 -18.80 3.72 -2.64
N SER A 213 -19.14 4.14 -1.41
CA SER A 213 -18.40 5.18 -0.70
C SER A 213 -16.97 4.71 -0.39
N ILE A 214 -16.82 3.46 0.04
CA ILE A 214 -15.51 2.87 0.34
C ILE A 214 -14.66 2.79 -0.92
N TYR A 215 -15.23 2.29 -2.02
CA TYR A 215 -14.55 2.15 -3.29
C TYR A 215 -14.03 3.49 -3.82
N GLN A 216 -14.87 4.52 -3.85
CA GLN A 216 -14.47 5.85 -4.33
C GLN A 216 -13.45 6.53 -3.43
N ARG A 217 -13.48 6.26 -2.12
CA ARG A 217 -12.64 6.96 -1.15
C ARG A 217 -11.29 6.28 -0.89
N TYR A 218 -11.27 4.95 -0.79
CA TYR A 218 -10.12 4.19 -0.31
C TYR A 218 -9.48 3.27 -1.34
N VAL A 219 -10.15 3.00 -2.47
CA VAL A 219 -9.66 2.05 -3.48
C VAL A 219 -9.24 2.78 -4.75
N ARG A 220 -10.12 3.61 -5.30
CA ARG A 220 -9.82 4.42 -6.48
C ARG A 220 -8.82 5.52 -6.11
N LEU A 221 -7.78 5.72 -6.91
CA LEU A 221 -6.92 6.88 -6.72
C LEU A 221 -7.71 8.16 -7.03
N PRO A 222 -7.46 9.26 -6.29
CA PRO A 222 -8.05 10.55 -6.63
C PRO A 222 -7.67 10.92 -8.07
N ASP A 223 -8.61 11.45 -8.84
CA ASP A 223 -8.32 11.92 -10.20
C ASP A 223 -7.15 12.91 -10.15
N SER A 224 -6.08 12.63 -10.91
CA SER A 224 -4.86 13.46 -10.97
C SER A 224 -5.08 14.77 -11.73
N SER A 225 -6.33 15.22 -11.92
CA SER A 225 -6.70 16.46 -12.59
C SER A 225 -6.57 17.67 -11.67
N ALA A 226 -5.40 17.86 -11.07
CA ALA A 226 -5.00 19.14 -10.48
C ALA A 226 -3.48 19.17 -10.26
N GLY A 227 -2.73 19.59 -11.28
CA GLY A 227 -1.28 19.76 -11.16
C GLY A 227 -0.54 19.94 -12.47
N ASN A 228 -0.92 20.95 -13.26
CA ASN A 228 -0.03 21.65 -14.18
C ASN A 228 0.08 23.10 -13.68
#